data_AF-A0A060YZA5-F1
#
_entry.id   AF-A0A060YZA5-F1
#
_cell.length_a   1.000
_cell.length_b   1.000
_cell.length_c   1.000
_cell.angle_alpha   90.00
_cell.angle_beta   90.00
_cell.angle_gamma   90.00
#
_symmetry.space_group_name_H-M   'P 1'
#
loop_
_entity.id
_entity.type
_entity.pdbx_description
1 polymer ?
#
loop_
_entity_poly.entity_id
_entity_poly.type
_entity_poly.pdbx_seq_one_letter_code
_entity_poly.pdbx_strand_id
1 'polypeptide(L)'
;MNTDVEFHIRQNYPWNKLPANVKQSVGNSQREYEKHVQLYSIRNQLRFRNNLVRHVRKDERKYYEELLKYSRDHLMLYPYHLSDIMVKGLRITPFSYYISIMEVL
;
A
#
# COMPACT_ATOMS: atom_id res chain seq x y z
N MET A 1 7.06 -10.89 -6.61
CA MET A 1 7.21 -9.57 -7.26
C MET A 1 8.69 -9.36 -7.52
N ASN A 2 9.10 -8.68 -8.58
CA ASN A 2 10.53 -8.49 -8.89
C ASN A 2 11.19 -7.64 -7.78
N THR A 3 12.19 -8.20 -7.09
CA THR A 3 12.91 -7.55 -5.97
C THR A 3 13.54 -6.23 -6.38
N ASP A 4 13.97 -6.11 -7.63
CA ASP A 4 14.53 -4.88 -8.18
C ASP A 4 13.47 -3.77 -8.27
N VAL A 5 12.26 -4.11 -8.75
CA VAL A 5 11.13 -3.17 -8.81
C VAL A 5 10.74 -2.70 -7.41
N GLU A 6 10.69 -3.62 -6.44
CA GLU A 6 10.37 -3.30 -5.04
C GLU A 6 11.41 -2.37 -4.41
N PHE A 7 12.71 -2.60 -4.66
CA PHE A 7 13.77 -1.71 -4.21
C PHE A 7 13.52 -0.27 -4.68
N HIS A 8 13.23 -0.09 -5.96
CA HIS A 8 12.99 1.24 -6.54
C HIS A 8 11.72 1.90 -5.98
N ILE A 9 10.66 1.12 -5.70
CA ILE A 9 9.45 1.63 -5.04
C ILE A 9 9.79 2.10 -3.61
N ARG A 10 10.54 1.29 -2.84
CA ARG A 10 10.96 1.62 -1.47
C ARG A 10 11.82 2.87 -1.39
N GLN A 11 12.67 3.12 -2.40
CA GLN A 11 13.49 4.33 -2.52
C GLN A 11 12.71 5.55 -3.05
N ASN A 12 11.41 5.43 -3.28
CA ASN A 12 10.55 6.48 -3.82
C ASN A 12 10.95 6.99 -5.21
N TYR A 13 11.42 6.11 -6.10
CA TYR A 13 11.78 6.51 -7.45
C TYR A 13 10.53 6.57 -8.36
N PRO A 14 10.14 7.76 -8.87
CA PRO A 14 9.04 7.85 -9.82
C PRO A 14 9.43 7.22 -11.16
N TRP A 15 8.44 6.87 -11.98
CA TRP A 15 8.62 6.23 -13.30
C TRP A 15 9.74 6.87 -14.14
N ASN A 16 9.79 8.20 -14.20
CA ASN A 16 10.76 8.93 -15.01
C ASN A 16 12.21 8.76 -14.54
N LYS A 17 12.44 8.39 -13.27
CA LYS A 17 13.76 8.15 -12.69
C LYS A 17 14.15 6.67 -12.66
N LEU A 18 13.31 5.77 -13.18
CA LEU A 18 13.63 4.34 -13.21
C LEU A 18 14.68 4.02 -14.29
N PRO A 19 15.65 3.14 -13.97
CA PRO A 19 16.54 2.54 -14.97
C PRO A 19 15.78 1.79 -16.08
N ALA A 20 16.39 1.69 -17.26
CA ALA A 20 15.78 1.08 -18.44
C ALA A 20 15.44 -0.41 -18.25
N ASN A 21 16.33 -1.16 -17.60
CA ASN A 21 16.09 -2.58 -17.24
C ASN A 21 14.88 -2.74 -16.32
N VAL A 22 14.69 -1.82 -15.35
CA VAL A 22 13.53 -1.85 -14.45
C VAL A 22 12.25 -1.55 -15.22
N LYS A 23 12.26 -0.53 -16.10
CA LYS A 23 11.10 -0.22 -16.96
C LYS A 23 10.73 -1.40 -17.85
N GLN A 24 11.71 -2.08 -18.45
CA GLN A 24 11.49 -3.27 -19.26
C GLN A 24 10.84 -4.40 -18.44
N SER A 25 11.27 -4.59 -17.19
CA SER A 25 10.72 -5.65 -16.32
C SER A 25 9.23 -5.47 -15.99
N VAL A 26 8.69 -4.26 -16.14
CA VAL A 26 7.26 -3.95 -16.01
C VAL A 26 6.61 -3.61 -17.36
N GLY A 27 7.15 -4.17 -18.45
CA GLY A 27 6.58 -4.06 -19.79
C GLY A 27 6.66 -2.66 -20.40
N ASN A 28 7.63 -1.83 -19.97
CA ASN A 28 7.79 -0.43 -20.37
C ASN A 28 6.52 0.43 -20.17
N SER A 29 5.68 0.06 -19.22
CA SER A 29 4.39 0.71 -18.96
C SER A 29 4.40 1.42 -17.60
N GLN A 30 4.27 2.75 -17.62
CA GLN A 30 4.09 3.52 -16.39
C GLN A 30 2.87 3.04 -15.59
N ARG A 31 1.77 2.76 -16.28
CA ARG A 31 0.55 2.26 -15.64
C ARG A 31 0.78 0.93 -14.91
N GLU A 32 1.62 0.06 -15.47
CA GLU A 32 1.95 -1.21 -14.84
C GLU A 32 2.85 -1.01 -13.61
N TYR A 33 3.83 -0.10 -13.69
CA TYR A 33 4.63 0.29 -12.53
C TYR A 33 3.76 0.88 -11.41
N GLU A 34 2.79 1.72 -11.75
CA GLU A 34 1.86 2.30 -10.78
C GLU A 34 1.01 1.24 -10.06
N LYS A 35 0.59 0.17 -10.74
CA LYS A 35 -0.05 -0.99 -10.08
C LYS A 35 0.91 -1.66 -9.09
N HIS A 36 2.19 -1.81 -9.46
CA HIS A 36 3.21 -2.36 -8.57
C HIS A 36 3.42 -1.46 -7.35
N VAL A 37 3.49 -0.13 -7.53
CA VAL A 37 3.56 0.83 -6.42
C VAL A 37 2.38 0.64 -5.47
N GLN A 38 1.15 0.57 -5.98
CA GLN A 38 -0.03 0.37 -5.14
C GLN A 38 0.03 -0.95 -4.37
N LEU A 39 0.29 -2.07 -5.07
CA LEU A 39 0.33 -3.39 -4.47
C LEU A 39 1.41 -3.50 -3.38
N TYR A 40 2.61 -3.00 -3.67
CA TYR A 40 3.71 -2.95 -2.72
C TYR A 40 3.34 -2.11 -1.49
N SER A 41 2.73 -0.94 -1.70
CA SER A 41 2.38 -0.02 -0.62
C SER A 41 1.31 -0.58 0.31
N ILE A 42 0.31 -1.30 -0.22
CA ILE A 42 -0.72 -1.98 0.57
C ILE A 42 -0.10 -3.13 1.38
N ARG A 43 0.66 -4.02 0.72
CA ARG A 43 1.28 -5.19 1.36
C ARG A 43 2.24 -4.83 2.49
N ASN A 44 3.00 -3.75 2.31
CA ASN A 44 3.98 -3.28 3.28
C ASN A 44 3.40 -2.21 4.22
N GLN A 45 2.08 -1.99 4.20
CA GLN A 45 1.37 -1.06 5.07
C GLN A 45 2.01 0.34 5.13
N LEU A 46 2.41 0.87 3.97
CA LEU A 46 3.09 2.16 3.88
C LEU A 46 2.14 3.31 4.22
N ARG A 47 2.71 4.42 4.74
CA ARG A 47 1.95 5.67 4.86
C ARG A 47 1.70 6.24 3.48
N PHE A 48 0.51 6.80 3.25
CA PHE A 48 0.19 7.50 2.01
C PHE A 48 1.11 8.70 1.81
N ARG A 49 1.21 9.55 2.85
CA ARG A 49 2.14 10.67 2.88
C ARG A 49 3.59 10.18 2.79
N ASN A 50 4.40 10.93 2.04
CA ASN A 50 5.84 10.71 1.83
C ASN A 50 6.22 9.43 1.06
N ASN A 51 5.25 8.67 0.53
CA ASN A 51 5.51 7.54 -0.36
C ASN A 51 4.96 7.79 -1.77
N LEU A 52 5.47 7.06 -2.77
CA LEU A 52 5.04 7.14 -4.17
C LEU A 52 3.54 6.97 -4.36
N VAL A 53 2.88 6.18 -3.50
CA VAL A 53 1.45 5.93 -3.62
C VAL A 53 0.61 7.20 -3.63
N ARG A 54 1.06 8.30 -3.00
CA ARG A 54 0.38 9.61 -3.04
C ARG A 54 0.28 10.21 -4.45
N HIS A 55 1.20 9.83 -5.35
CA HIS A 55 1.22 10.30 -6.73
C HIS A 55 0.43 9.37 -7.65
N VAL A 56 0.22 8.12 -7.23
CA VAL A 56 -0.53 7.10 -7.98
C VAL A 56 -2.01 7.12 -7.62
N ARG A 57 -2.33 7.39 -6.37
CA ARG A 57 -3.69 7.36 -5.82
C ARG A 57 -4.07 8.76 -5.34
N LYS A 58 -5.25 9.21 -5.75
CA LYS A 58 -5.75 10.56 -5.40
C LYS A 58 -6.48 10.60 -4.05
N ASP A 59 -7.07 9.48 -3.65
CA ASP A 59 -7.89 9.38 -2.44
C ASP A 59 -7.12 8.63 -1.33
N GLU A 60 -6.66 9.40 -0.35
CA GLU A 60 -5.93 8.90 0.82
C GLU A 60 -6.83 8.00 1.68
N ARG A 61 -8.10 8.36 1.87
CA ARG A 61 -9.04 7.59 2.69
C ARG A 61 -9.27 6.21 2.07
N LYS A 62 -9.60 6.18 0.77
CA LYS A 62 -9.84 4.93 0.04
C LYS A 62 -8.59 4.04 0.01
N TYR A 63 -7.40 4.62 -0.06
CA TYR A 63 -6.15 3.87 0.03
C TYR A 63 -6.03 3.11 1.37
N TYR A 64 -6.31 3.78 2.50
CA TYR A 64 -6.25 3.13 3.80
C TYR A 64 -7.39 2.12 4.04
N GLU A 65 -8.57 2.35 3.46
CA GLU A 65 -9.66 1.36 3.47
C GLU A 65 -9.27 0.08 2.71
N GLU A 66 -8.63 0.21 1.54
CA GLU A 66 -8.10 -0.93 0.78
C GLU A 66 -6.95 -1.64 1.52
N LEU A 67 -6.05 -0.88 2.16
CA LEU A 67 -4.99 -1.43 3.00
C LEU A 67 -5.56 -2.27 4.15
N LEU A 68 -6.54 -1.74 4.89
CA LEU A 68 -7.16 -2.48 5.98
C LEU A 68 -7.93 -3.71 5.49
N LYS A 69 -8.62 -3.61 4.35
CA LYS A 69 -9.27 -4.77 3.74
C LYS A 69 -8.25 -5.87 3.44
N TYR A 70 -7.15 -5.51 2.76
CA TYR A 70 -6.07 -6.45 2.46
C TYR A 70 -5.50 -7.08 3.73
N SER A 71 -5.23 -6.29 4.77
CA SER A 71 -4.72 -6.78 6.05
C SER A 71 -5.68 -7.78 6.71
N ARG A 72 -6.99 -7.53 6.72
CA ARG A 72 -7.99 -8.47 7.25
C ARG A 72 -8.07 -9.76 6.44
N ASP A 73 -8.17 -9.64 5.12
CA ASP A 73 -8.25 -10.79 4.20
C ASP A 73 -7.03 -11.73 4.34
N HIS A 74 -5.90 -11.21 4.80
CA HIS A 74 -4.65 -11.95 5.00
C HIS A 74 -4.32 -12.20 6.49
N LEU A 75 -5.29 -12.02 7.39
CA LEU A 75 -5.16 -12.26 8.83
C LEU A 75 -3.97 -11.52 9.48
N MET A 76 -3.64 -10.33 8.96
CA MET A 76 -2.60 -9.49 9.53
C MET A 76 -3.06 -8.84 10.83
N LEU A 77 -2.11 -8.61 11.74
CA LEU A 77 -2.33 -7.83 12.95
C LEU A 77 -2.76 -6.40 12.62
N TYR A 78 -3.44 -5.76 13.57
CA TYR A 78 -3.80 -4.34 13.47
C TYR A 78 -2.54 -3.48 13.24
N PRO A 79 -2.52 -2.56 12.26
CA PRO A 79 -1.35 -1.75 11.95
C PRO A 79 -1.18 -0.61 12.97
N TYR A 80 -0.55 -0.89 14.11
CA TYR A 80 -0.35 0.08 15.20
C TYR A 80 0.42 1.34 14.78
N HIS A 81 1.37 1.21 13.85
CA HIS A 81 2.12 2.34 13.29
C HIS A 81 1.26 3.28 12.43
N LEU A 82 0.03 2.89 12.08
CA LEU A 82 -0.96 3.70 11.37
C LEU A 82 -2.16 4.07 12.26
N SER A 83 -2.09 3.83 13.58
CA SER A 83 -3.21 4.03 14.50
C SER A 83 -3.79 5.45 14.49
N ASP A 84 -2.95 6.47 14.26
CA ASP A 84 -3.38 7.86 14.10
C ASP A 84 -4.35 8.04 12.92
N ILE A 85 -4.13 7.31 11.83
CA ILE A 85 -4.98 7.31 10.64
C ILE A 85 -6.20 6.41 10.85
N MET A 86 -6.01 5.22 11.41
CA MET A 86 -7.08 4.23 11.53
C MET A 86 -8.14 4.65 12.54
N VAL A 87 -7.73 5.12 13.72
CA VAL A 87 -8.67 5.56 14.76
C VAL A 87 -9.31 6.90 14.41
N LYS A 88 -8.51 7.91 14.03
CA LYS A 88 -9.05 9.26 13.80
C LYS A 88 -9.69 9.42 12.42
N GLY A 89 -9.09 8.83 11.39
CA GLY A 89 -9.55 8.95 10.00
C GLY A 89 -10.66 7.96 9.65
N LEU A 90 -10.44 6.67 9.94
CA LEU A 90 -11.37 5.60 9.57
C LEU A 90 -12.34 5.20 10.69
N ARG A 91 -12.12 5.65 11.93
CA ARG A 91 -12.91 5.27 13.12
C ARG A 91 -12.85 3.77 13.42
N ILE A 92 -11.71 3.14 13.13
CA ILE A 92 -11.48 1.71 13.37
C ILE A 92 -10.48 1.56 14.53
N THR A 93 -10.96 0.96 15.62
CA THR A 93 -10.13 0.62 16.78
C THR A 93 -9.48 -0.75 16.59
N PRO A 94 -8.41 -1.08 17.33
CA PRO A 94 -7.87 -2.43 17.33
C PRO A 94 -8.93 -3.49 17.66
N PHE A 95 -9.78 -3.21 18.65
CA PHE A 95 -10.86 -4.12 19.05
C PHE A 95 -11.84 -4.38 17.90
N SER A 96 -12.39 -3.32 17.28
CA SER A 96 -13.33 -3.49 16.17
C SER A 96 -12.69 -4.17 14.95
N TYR A 97 -11.39 -3.95 14.73
CA TYR A 97 -10.65 -4.62 13.66
C TYR A 97 -10.58 -6.14 13.88
N TYR A 98 -10.20 -6.61 15.07
CA TYR A 98 -10.11 -8.04 15.33
C TYR A 98 -11.48 -8.73 15.37
N ILE A 99 -12.51 -8.06 15.92
CA ILE A 99 -13.89 -8.54 15.83
C ILE A 99 -14.28 -8.77 14.37
N SER A 100 -14.02 -7.82 13.47
CA SER A 100 -14.35 -7.96 12.05
C SER A 100 -13.58 -9.06 11.31
N ILE A 101 -12.46 -9.55 11.86
CA ILE A 101 -11.75 -10.72 11.32
C ILE A 101 -12.44 -12.00 11.82
N MET A 102 -12.79 -12.06 13.11
CA MET A 102 -13.41 -13.23 13.72
C MET A 102 -14.84 -13.47 13.24
N GLU A 103 -15.61 -12.43 12.94
CA GLU A 103 -16.99 -12.55 12.40
C GLU A 103 -17.04 -13.09 10.96
N VAL A 104 -15.91 -13.06 10.25
CA VAL A 104 -15.79 -13.58 8.87
C VAL A 104 -15.34 -15.05 8.85
N LEU A 105 -14.86 -15.57 9.98
CA LEU A 105 -14.49 -16.98 10.18
C LEU A 105 -15.68 -17.81 10.66
#